data_AF-K2CT03-F1
#
_entry.id   AF-K2CT03-F1
#
_cell.length_a   1.000
_cell.length_b   1.000
_cell.length_c   1.000
_cell.angle_alpha   90.00
_cell.angle_beta   90.00
_cell.angle_gamma   90.00
#
_symmetry.space_group_name_H-M   'P 1'
#
loop_
_entity.id
_entity.type
_entity.pdbx_description
1 polymer ?
#
loop_
_entity_poly.entity_id
_entity_poly.type
_entity_poly.pdbx_seq_one_letter_code
_entity_poly.pdbx_strand_id
1 'polypeptide(L)'
;MLNKCRCRSFSALFLTLVLAVFSLPLMSQTDQGPFMGPLPLVASHAEQPVDHSLASIVVKADALKENFAALAQKIAEIKNLAKASEELNLISVRIAELKIRMSEIKSSGAYGFEQVSQLRTDARSLLEAIGRELRRASEKLENAGILKQAWKEQETSWSESRLTLTGEVSESMLPIFKDAETIIRQALKDMEGIETPLVGFHQQVLAMQREAQGLNTDIDKLMVEMRKDLFRKSRPAMFTPTFFREFNTSVWDEFWMGLATLELPPAEFYSTYGWIFVLQLIIFAVAVYFFKTLQNRKIAQLKLDFILQRYISASALLGILLPMPLFEDKPRLVSLVFAGIVAISAARLVAGVIERPWRRRLIYMVVALYLLVQFFNFISLPLTLMRTFIATVGLAGAAFCRWRARLNEDDRSSVIYTTGVKIGGATMMLVFLTQAAGYVAMSSHLLDILIKTMFLGMIAWMIDLVARGALEMIFDNELIRKNKILDKHHKLFIKRG
;
A
#
# COMPACT_ATOMS: atom_id res chain seq x y z
N MET A 1 18.89 40.90 -10.53
CA MET A 1 18.80 39.72 -9.63
C MET A 1 17.37 39.16 -9.43
N LEU A 2 16.30 39.76 -9.98
CA LEU A 2 14.92 39.24 -9.82
C LEU A 2 14.56 38.02 -10.70
N ASN A 3 15.22 37.81 -11.85
CA ASN A 3 14.86 36.70 -12.75
C ASN A 3 15.32 35.30 -12.29
N LYS A 4 16.32 35.21 -11.38
CA LYS A 4 16.80 33.91 -10.85
C LYS A 4 15.87 33.34 -9.76
N CYS A 5 15.09 34.17 -9.07
CA CYS A 5 14.08 33.71 -8.09
C CYS A 5 12.81 33.17 -8.75
N ARG A 6 12.37 33.73 -9.89
CA ARG A 6 11.17 33.23 -10.59
C ARG A 6 11.39 31.81 -11.16
N CYS A 7 12.56 31.48 -11.69
CA CYS A 7 12.83 30.13 -12.23
C CYS A 7 12.88 29.03 -11.16
N ARG A 8 13.43 29.30 -9.96
CA ARG A 8 13.43 28.31 -8.86
C ARG A 8 12.04 28.06 -8.28
N SER A 9 11.22 29.12 -8.18
CA SER A 9 9.83 28.98 -7.74
C SER A 9 8.98 28.28 -8.80
N PHE A 10 9.20 28.56 -10.09
CA PHE A 10 8.49 27.88 -11.18
C PHE A 10 8.89 26.42 -11.31
N SER A 11 10.16 26.06 -11.09
CA SER A 11 10.61 24.66 -11.11
C SER A 11 10.10 23.87 -9.90
N ALA A 12 10.05 24.48 -8.71
CA ALA A 12 9.43 23.86 -7.54
C ALA A 12 7.91 23.71 -7.70
N LEU A 13 7.22 24.72 -8.24
CA LEU A 13 5.80 24.66 -8.55
C LEU A 13 5.47 23.64 -9.64
N PHE A 14 6.30 23.55 -10.69
CA PHE A 14 6.14 22.57 -11.76
C PHE A 14 6.46 21.15 -11.29
N LEU A 15 7.43 20.98 -10.39
CA LEU A 15 7.71 19.67 -9.77
C LEU A 15 6.60 19.26 -8.81
N THR A 16 6.02 20.19 -8.04
CA THR A 16 4.83 19.90 -7.21
C THR A 16 3.56 19.69 -8.04
N LEU A 17 3.43 20.36 -9.19
CA LEU A 17 2.32 20.17 -10.11
C LEU A 17 2.44 18.83 -10.84
N VAL A 18 3.65 18.43 -11.25
CA VAL A 18 3.92 17.12 -11.85
C VAL A 18 3.78 15.99 -10.81
N LEU A 19 4.19 16.21 -9.56
CA LEU A 19 3.93 15.25 -8.46
C LEU A 19 2.45 15.20 -8.05
N ALA A 20 1.71 16.30 -8.15
CA ALA A 20 0.25 16.33 -7.93
C ALA A 20 -0.53 15.66 -9.09
N VAL A 21 -0.03 15.76 -10.32
CA VAL A 21 -0.59 15.07 -11.49
C VAL A 21 -0.30 13.56 -11.44
N PHE A 22 0.80 13.13 -10.82
CA PHE A 22 1.10 11.72 -10.58
C PHE A 22 0.46 11.11 -9.32
N SER A 23 -0.22 11.91 -8.48
CA SER A 23 -0.91 11.44 -7.27
C SER A 23 -2.44 11.57 -7.31
N LEU A 24 -2.99 11.94 -8.47
CA LEU A 24 -4.40 11.70 -8.79
C LEU A 24 -4.55 10.24 -9.22
N PRO A 25 -5.32 9.38 -8.52
CA PRO A 25 -5.90 8.25 -9.21
C PRO A 25 -6.77 8.86 -10.29
N LEU A 26 -6.40 8.64 -11.56
CA LEU A 26 -7.33 8.80 -12.65
C LEU A 26 -8.49 7.85 -12.31
N MET A 27 -9.56 8.41 -11.75
CA MET A 27 -10.85 7.76 -11.74
C MET A 27 -11.17 7.52 -13.20
N SER A 28 -10.93 6.29 -13.67
CA SER A 28 -11.56 5.79 -14.88
C SER A 28 -13.03 5.69 -14.57
N GLN A 29 -13.73 6.80 -14.77
CA GLN A 29 -15.16 6.81 -14.97
C GLN A 29 -15.38 6.13 -16.32
N THR A 30 -15.42 4.80 -16.31
CA THR A 30 -15.99 4.04 -17.41
C THR A 30 -17.48 4.25 -17.29
N ASP A 31 -17.99 5.28 -17.95
CA ASP A 31 -19.41 5.40 -18.22
C ASP A 31 -19.89 4.09 -18.84
N GLN A 32 -20.71 3.37 -18.09
CA GLN A 32 -21.58 2.34 -18.64
C GLN A 32 -22.68 3.05 -19.44
N GLY A 33 -22.34 3.39 -20.69
CA GLY A 33 -23.30 3.53 -21.77
C GLY A 33 -23.71 2.14 -22.30
N PRO A 34 -24.92 2.02 -22.86
CA PRO A 34 -25.68 0.78 -22.92
C PRO A 34 -25.01 -0.31 -23.77
N PHE A 35 -25.10 -1.54 -23.28
CA PHE A 35 -24.84 -2.77 -24.02
C PHE A 35 -25.75 -2.82 -25.27
N MET A 36 -25.26 -2.26 -26.38
CA MET A 36 -25.66 -2.71 -27.71
C MET A 36 -24.97 -4.04 -27.93
N GLY A 37 -25.77 -5.10 -28.04
CA GLY A 37 -25.31 -6.42 -28.42
C GLY A 37 -24.60 -6.41 -29.78
N PRO A 38 -23.80 -7.43 -30.07
CA PRO A 38 -23.27 -7.60 -31.42
C PRO A 38 -24.42 -7.96 -32.38
N LEU A 39 -24.77 -7.01 -33.25
CA LEU A 39 -25.38 -7.25 -34.55
C LEU A 39 -24.35 -7.92 -35.49
N PRO A 40 -24.83 -8.59 -36.55
CA PRO A 40 -24.60 -10.00 -36.80
C PRO A 40 -23.23 -10.26 -37.42
N LEU A 41 -22.64 -11.40 -37.04
CA LEU A 41 -21.70 -12.05 -37.94
C LEU A 41 -22.44 -12.36 -39.23
N VAL A 42 -21.96 -11.74 -40.31
CA VAL A 42 -22.30 -12.04 -41.70
C VAL A 42 -22.45 -13.55 -41.84
N ALA A 43 -23.66 -13.96 -42.17
CA ALA A 43 -24.00 -15.31 -42.55
C ALA A 43 -23.16 -15.69 -43.78
N SER A 44 -22.03 -16.34 -43.55
CA SER A 44 -21.56 -17.30 -44.54
C SER A 44 -22.48 -18.50 -44.41
N HIS A 45 -23.55 -18.49 -45.22
CA HIS A 45 -24.23 -19.72 -45.62
C HIS A 45 -23.19 -20.59 -46.32
N ALA A 46 -22.38 -21.30 -45.53
CA ALA A 46 -21.91 -22.61 -45.92
C ALA A 46 -23.09 -23.53 -45.57
N GLU A 47 -24.00 -23.62 -46.54
CA GLU A 47 -24.99 -24.66 -46.67
C GLU A 47 -24.28 -26.00 -46.45
N GLN A 48 -24.32 -26.51 -45.21
CA GLN A 48 -23.98 -27.90 -44.97
C GLN A 48 -25.14 -28.69 -45.54
N PRO A 49 -24.93 -29.46 -46.62
CA PRO A 49 -25.99 -30.29 -47.14
C PRO A 49 -26.42 -31.22 -46.01
N VAL A 50 -27.72 -31.25 -45.75
CA VAL A 50 -28.36 -32.21 -44.86
C VAL A 50 -28.17 -33.58 -45.52
N ASP A 51 -27.02 -34.19 -45.24
CA ASP A 51 -26.66 -35.48 -45.79
C ASP A 51 -27.13 -36.56 -44.80
N HIS A 52 -28.35 -37.05 -45.04
CA HIS A 52 -29.01 -38.16 -44.34
C HIS A 52 -28.34 -39.52 -44.64
N SER A 53 -27.02 -39.53 -44.85
CA SER A 53 -26.24 -40.74 -45.10
C SER A 53 -26.00 -41.50 -43.80
N LEU A 54 -26.23 -42.81 -43.82
CA LEU A 54 -25.96 -43.73 -42.69
C LEU A 54 -24.55 -43.57 -42.10
N ALA A 55 -23.56 -43.16 -42.92
CA ALA A 55 -22.20 -42.88 -42.48
C ALA A 55 -22.07 -41.63 -41.59
N SER A 56 -22.88 -40.59 -41.82
CA SER A 56 -22.81 -39.34 -41.04
C SER A 56 -23.36 -39.54 -39.61
N ILE A 57 -24.32 -40.45 -39.43
CA ILE A 57 -24.92 -40.79 -38.14
C ILE A 57 -23.95 -41.61 -37.28
N VAL A 58 -23.20 -42.53 -37.90
CA VAL A 58 -22.15 -43.29 -37.20
C VAL A 58 -21.01 -42.36 -36.74
N VAL A 59 -20.59 -41.41 -37.58
CA VAL A 59 -19.58 -40.40 -37.21
C VAL A 59 -20.08 -39.49 -36.07
N LYS A 60 -21.36 -39.06 -36.12
CA LYS A 60 -21.97 -38.29 -35.02
C LYS A 60 -22.05 -39.08 -33.71
N ALA A 61 -22.31 -40.39 -33.78
CA ALA A 61 -22.36 -41.25 -32.60
C ALA A 61 -20.96 -41.47 -31.98
N ASP A 62 -19.91 -41.57 -32.80
CA ASP A 62 -18.54 -41.71 -32.31
C ASP A 62 -18.02 -40.41 -31.67
N ALA A 63 -18.29 -39.26 -32.31
CA ALA A 63 -18.02 -37.94 -31.75
C ALA A 63 -18.77 -37.69 -30.43
N LEU A 64 -19.99 -38.22 -30.27
CA LEU A 64 -20.75 -38.15 -29.02
C LEU A 64 -20.07 -38.93 -27.89
N LYS A 65 -19.53 -40.12 -28.18
CA LYS A 65 -18.79 -40.94 -27.21
C LYS A 65 -17.49 -40.26 -26.78
N GLU A 66 -16.76 -39.66 -27.72
CA GLU A 66 -15.55 -38.89 -27.43
C GLU A 66 -15.85 -37.64 -26.57
N ASN A 67 -16.90 -36.88 -26.92
CA ASN A 67 -17.34 -35.72 -26.15
C ASN A 67 -17.84 -36.10 -24.75
N PHE A 68 -18.47 -37.27 -24.59
CA PHE A 68 -18.86 -37.79 -23.28
C PHE A 68 -17.65 -38.19 -22.44
N ALA A 69 -16.63 -38.81 -23.03
CA ALA A 69 -15.39 -39.12 -22.33
C ALA A 69 -14.66 -37.85 -21.86
N ALA A 70 -14.64 -36.80 -22.69
CA ALA A 70 -14.10 -35.49 -22.34
C ALA A 70 -14.95 -34.71 -21.32
N LEU A 71 -16.25 -35.03 -21.21
CA LEU A 71 -17.19 -34.41 -20.27
C LEU A 71 -16.72 -34.57 -18.83
N ALA A 72 -16.35 -35.78 -18.42
CA ALA A 72 -15.96 -36.09 -17.05
C ALA A 72 -14.78 -35.22 -16.59
N GLN A 73 -13.81 -34.96 -17.48
CA GLN A 73 -12.66 -34.11 -17.22
C GLN A 73 -13.06 -32.63 -17.08
N LYS A 74 -13.89 -32.11 -17.99
CA LYS A 74 -14.40 -30.73 -17.92
C LYS A 74 -15.25 -30.50 -16.66
N ILE A 75 -16.07 -31.47 -16.27
CA ILE A 75 -16.86 -31.45 -15.04
C ILE A 75 -15.95 -31.42 -13.80
N ALA A 76 -14.89 -32.23 -13.77
CA ALA A 76 -13.94 -32.24 -12.66
C ALA A 76 -13.20 -30.90 -12.51
N GLU A 77 -12.82 -30.24 -13.62
CA GLU A 77 -12.18 -28.93 -13.62
C GLU A 77 -13.11 -27.82 -13.09
N ILE A 78 -14.38 -27.81 -13.51
CA ILE A 78 -15.38 -26.85 -13.03
C ILE A 78 -15.64 -27.07 -11.53
N LYS A 79 -15.80 -28.34 -11.11
CA LYS A 79 -16.10 -28.72 -9.71
C LYS A 79 -14.92 -28.52 -8.76
N ASN A 80 -13.69 -28.38 -9.26
CA ASN A 80 -12.53 -28.15 -8.40
C ASN A 80 -12.58 -26.75 -7.76
N LEU A 81 -13.18 -26.69 -6.57
CA LEU A 81 -13.29 -25.50 -5.73
C LEU A 81 -12.29 -25.50 -4.57
N ALA A 82 -11.46 -26.53 -4.42
CA ALA A 82 -10.60 -26.71 -3.25
C ALA A 82 -9.69 -25.50 -3.02
N LYS A 83 -8.97 -25.06 -4.07
CA LYS A 83 -8.10 -23.88 -4.00
C LYS A 83 -8.86 -22.60 -3.68
N ALA A 84 -10.01 -22.40 -4.33
CA ALA A 84 -10.83 -21.20 -4.11
C ALA A 84 -11.45 -21.17 -2.69
N SER A 85 -11.79 -22.33 -2.14
CA SER A 85 -12.27 -22.45 -0.75
C SER A 85 -11.18 -22.18 0.28
N GLU A 86 -9.93 -22.57 0.00
CA GLU A 86 -8.77 -22.27 0.84
C GLU A 86 -8.46 -20.76 0.83
N GLU A 87 -8.47 -20.14 -0.35
CA GLU A 87 -8.31 -18.68 -0.48
C GLU A 87 -9.41 -17.90 0.25
N LEU A 88 -10.68 -18.35 0.19
CA LEU A 88 -11.77 -17.76 0.95
C LEU A 88 -11.61 -17.91 2.47
N ASN A 89 -11.10 -19.04 2.94
CA ASN A 89 -10.83 -19.22 4.37
C ASN A 89 -9.74 -18.27 4.87
N LEU A 90 -8.69 -18.04 4.07
CA LEU A 90 -7.68 -17.03 4.41
C LEU A 90 -8.28 -15.62 4.46
N ILE A 91 -9.16 -15.30 3.50
CA ILE A 91 -9.86 -14.00 3.49
C ILE A 91 -10.77 -13.84 4.71
N SER A 92 -11.51 -14.88 5.11
CA SER A 92 -12.41 -14.82 6.27
C SER A 92 -11.66 -14.57 7.58
N VAL A 93 -10.50 -15.21 7.76
CA VAL A 93 -9.59 -14.98 8.90
C VAL A 93 -9.13 -13.52 8.92
N ARG A 94 -8.73 -12.96 7.77
CA ARG A 94 -8.30 -11.55 7.65
C ARG A 94 -9.43 -10.57 7.95
N ILE A 95 -10.67 -10.86 7.54
CA ILE A 95 -11.85 -10.04 7.89
C ILE A 95 -12.04 -10.02 9.41
N ALA A 96 -11.96 -11.18 10.07
CA ALA A 96 -12.08 -11.27 11.53
C ALA A 96 -10.97 -10.51 12.25
N GLU A 97 -9.73 -10.61 11.77
CA GLU A 97 -8.60 -9.87 12.32
C GLU A 97 -8.78 -8.35 12.21
N LEU A 98 -9.19 -7.84 11.05
CA LEU A 98 -9.46 -6.40 10.88
C LEU A 98 -10.57 -5.92 11.80
N LYS A 99 -11.60 -6.73 12.04
CA LYS A 99 -12.68 -6.39 12.97
C LYS A 99 -12.17 -6.27 14.41
N ILE A 100 -11.26 -7.15 14.82
CA ILE A 100 -10.59 -7.07 16.13
C ILE A 100 -9.77 -5.79 16.20
N ARG A 101 -8.88 -5.52 15.23
CA ARG A 101 -8.07 -4.29 15.19
C ARG A 101 -8.95 -3.03 15.22
N MET A 102 -10.07 -3.03 14.49
CA MET A 102 -11.03 -1.93 14.50
C MET A 102 -11.65 -1.72 15.89
N SER A 103 -12.04 -2.80 16.58
CA SER A 103 -12.59 -2.72 17.94
C SER A 103 -11.56 -2.22 18.95
N GLU A 104 -10.29 -2.64 18.81
CA GLU A 104 -9.18 -2.22 19.66
C GLU A 104 -8.94 -0.71 19.51
N ILE A 105 -8.86 -0.22 18.26
CA ILE A 105 -8.73 1.22 17.96
C ILE A 105 -9.90 2.00 18.57
N LYS A 106 -11.14 1.52 18.39
CA LYS A 106 -12.34 2.16 18.95
C LYS A 106 -12.32 2.20 20.49
N SER A 107 -11.81 1.15 21.14
CA SER A 107 -11.72 1.05 22.60
C SER A 107 -10.61 1.92 23.20
N SER A 108 -9.48 2.05 22.48
CA SER A 108 -8.31 2.80 22.96
C SER A 108 -8.54 4.32 23.01
N GLY A 109 -9.48 4.84 22.20
CA GLY A 109 -9.74 6.28 22.07
C GLY A 109 -8.54 7.10 21.53
N ALA A 110 -7.43 6.44 21.18
CA ALA A 110 -6.22 7.02 20.64
C ALA A 110 -6.28 6.91 19.10
N TYR A 111 -7.00 7.84 18.48
CA TYR A 111 -7.22 7.87 17.05
C TYR A 111 -5.97 8.28 16.26
N GLY A 112 -5.13 7.31 15.88
CA GLY A 112 -4.08 7.54 14.89
C GLY A 112 -4.65 7.52 13.47
N PHE A 113 -4.65 8.66 12.76
CA PHE A 113 -5.08 8.74 11.35
C PHE A 113 -4.41 7.68 10.47
N GLU A 114 -3.12 7.43 10.71
CA GLU A 114 -2.33 6.40 10.02
C GLU A 114 -2.91 5.00 10.23
N GLN A 115 -3.27 4.64 11.46
CA GLN A 115 -3.78 3.30 11.79
C GLN A 115 -5.14 3.04 11.14
N VAL A 116 -6.04 4.03 11.15
CA VAL A 116 -7.36 3.89 10.52
C VAL A 116 -7.25 3.98 8.98
N SER A 117 -6.31 4.75 8.46
CA SER A 117 -6.03 4.79 7.02
C SER A 117 -5.43 3.47 6.52
N GLN A 118 -4.54 2.83 7.30
CA GLN A 118 -4.03 1.48 7.02
C GLN A 118 -5.17 0.46 7.04
N LEU A 119 -6.00 0.48 8.08
CA LEU A 119 -7.18 -0.38 8.21
C LEU A 119 -8.13 -0.27 6.99
N ARG A 120 -8.31 0.95 6.47
CA ARG A 120 -9.10 1.22 5.26
C ARG A 120 -8.46 0.63 4.01
N THR A 121 -7.14 0.78 3.86
CA THR A 121 -6.40 0.20 2.73
C THR A 121 -6.48 -1.32 2.75
N ASP A 122 -6.29 -1.93 3.92
CA ASP A 122 -6.36 -3.38 4.10
C ASP A 122 -7.79 -3.89 3.79
N ALA A 123 -8.82 -3.23 4.29
CA ALA A 123 -10.22 -3.58 4.00
C ALA A 123 -10.57 -3.47 2.50
N ARG A 124 -10.03 -2.47 1.79
CA ARG A 124 -10.19 -2.35 0.33
C ARG A 124 -9.49 -3.47 -0.42
N SER A 125 -8.27 -3.84 0.00
CA SER A 125 -7.54 -4.95 -0.62
C SER A 125 -8.28 -6.28 -0.49
N LEU A 126 -8.97 -6.51 0.64
CA LEU A 126 -9.82 -7.69 0.82
C LEU A 126 -11.06 -7.66 -0.08
N LEU A 127 -11.70 -6.50 -0.23
CA LEU A 127 -12.83 -6.36 -1.17
C LEU A 127 -12.43 -6.67 -2.61
N GLU A 128 -11.24 -6.21 -3.03
CA GLU A 128 -10.69 -6.56 -4.34
C GLU A 128 -10.39 -8.06 -4.47
N ALA A 129 -9.83 -8.69 -3.43
CA ALA A 129 -9.58 -10.12 -3.41
C ALA A 129 -10.87 -10.95 -3.51
N ILE A 130 -11.89 -10.61 -2.73
CA ILE A 130 -13.22 -11.24 -2.80
C ILE A 130 -13.86 -11.05 -4.18
N GLY A 131 -13.72 -9.85 -4.76
CA GLY A 131 -14.24 -9.56 -6.10
C GLY A 131 -13.61 -10.42 -7.19
N ARG A 132 -12.32 -10.74 -7.07
CA ARG A 132 -11.63 -11.67 -7.99
C ARG A 132 -12.19 -13.08 -7.88
N GLU A 133 -12.37 -13.60 -6.66
CA GLU A 133 -12.93 -14.93 -6.44
C GLU A 133 -14.38 -15.04 -6.89
N LEU A 134 -15.18 -13.98 -6.69
CA LEU A 134 -16.55 -13.93 -7.19
C LEU A 134 -16.59 -14.01 -8.73
N ARG A 135 -15.68 -13.30 -9.41
CA ARG A 135 -15.59 -13.30 -10.88
C ARG A 135 -15.22 -14.69 -11.41
N ARG A 136 -14.25 -15.35 -10.78
CA ARG A 136 -13.87 -16.74 -11.10
C ARG A 136 -15.02 -17.72 -10.88
N ALA A 137 -15.78 -17.56 -9.79
CA ALA A 137 -16.96 -18.38 -9.53
C ALA A 137 -18.05 -18.18 -10.59
N SER A 138 -18.31 -16.93 -10.97
CA SER A 138 -19.28 -16.59 -12.02
C SER A 138 -18.88 -17.15 -13.38
N GLU A 139 -17.60 -17.06 -13.77
CA GLU A 139 -17.09 -17.64 -15.02
C GLU A 139 -17.27 -19.17 -15.06
N LYS A 140 -16.99 -19.86 -13.95
CA LYS A 140 -17.22 -21.31 -13.85
C LYS A 140 -18.71 -21.67 -13.98
N LEU A 141 -19.59 -20.84 -13.43
CA LEU A 141 -21.05 -21.04 -13.48
C LEU A 141 -21.60 -20.79 -14.88
N GLU A 142 -21.09 -19.77 -15.57
CA GLU A 142 -21.41 -19.48 -16.97
C GLU A 142 -20.95 -20.63 -17.89
N ASN A 143 -19.73 -21.12 -17.71
CA ASN A 143 -19.21 -22.27 -18.45
C ASN A 143 -20.03 -23.54 -18.24
N ALA A 144 -20.48 -23.80 -17.01
CA ALA A 144 -21.40 -24.91 -16.72
C ALA A 144 -22.74 -24.74 -17.45
N GLY A 145 -23.28 -23.51 -17.49
CA GLY A 145 -24.50 -23.19 -18.22
C GLY A 145 -24.39 -23.40 -19.73
N ILE A 146 -23.30 -22.92 -20.35
CA ILE A 146 -23.02 -23.12 -21.78
C ILE A 146 -22.90 -24.61 -22.11
N LEU A 147 -22.20 -25.37 -21.26
CA LEU A 147 -22.02 -26.81 -21.45
C LEU A 147 -23.36 -27.54 -21.39
N LYS A 148 -24.23 -27.21 -20.43
CA LYS A 148 -25.58 -27.78 -20.32
C LYS A 148 -26.46 -27.45 -21.53
N GLN A 149 -26.35 -26.23 -22.04
CA GLN A 149 -27.09 -25.80 -23.22
C GLN A 149 -26.66 -26.58 -24.48
N ALA A 150 -25.35 -26.77 -24.68
CA ALA A 150 -24.82 -27.54 -25.81
C ALA A 150 -25.31 -29.00 -25.82
N TRP A 151 -25.40 -29.64 -24.65
CA TRP A 151 -25.92 -31.01 -24.56
C TRP A 151 -27.43 -31.11 -24.75
N LYS A 152 -28.20 -30.07 -24.38
CA LYS A 152 -29.62 -29.97 -24.72
C LYS A 152 -29.85 -29.79 -26.22
N GLU A 153 -29.03 -28.99 -26.89
CA GLU A 153 -29.09 -28.83 -28.35
C GLU A 153 -28.74 -30.13 -29.08
N GLN A 154 -27.84 -30.92 -28.50
CA GLN A 154 -27.52 -32.25 -29.01
C GLN A 154 -28.71 -33.21 -28.84
N GLU A 155 -29.39 -33.21 -27.68
CA GLU A 155 -30.64 -33.95 -27.46
C GLU A 155 -31.71 -33.63 -28.50
N THR A 156 -31.97 -32.34 -28.75
CA THR A 156 -32.95 -31.91 -29.76
C THR A 156 -32.55 -32.37 -31.16
N SER A 157 -31.27 -32.23 -31.54
CA SER A 157 -30.77 -32.66 -32.86
C SER A 157 -30.90 -34.17 -33.09
N TRP A 158 -30.70 -34.99 -32.04
CA TRP A 158 -30.84 -36.44 -32.12
C TRP A 158 -32.31 -36.87 -32.19
N SER A 159 -33.21 -36.18 -31.49
CA SER A 159 -34.66 -36.43 -31.58
C SER A 159 -35.23 -36.07 -32.96
N GLU A 160 -34.82 -34.95 -33.55
CA GLU A 160 -35.21 -34.55 -34.91
C GLU A 160 -34.67 -35.51 -35.97
N SER A 161 -33.42 -35.96 -35.81
CA SER A 161 -32.81 -36.98 -36.68
C SER A 161 -33.57 -38.30 -36.61
N ARG A 162 -34.05 -38.70 -35.41
CA ARG A 162 -34.85 -39.92 -35.24
C ARG A 162 -36.22 -39.82 -35.92
N LEU A 163 -36.89 -38.67 -35.80
CA LEU A 163 -38.22 -38.43 -36.39
C LEU A 163 -38.19 -38.41 -37.93
N THR A 164 -37.12 -37.88 -38.51
CA THR A 164 -36.95 -37.80 -39.98
C THR A 164 -36.61 -39.15 -40.62
N LEU A 165 -35.93 -40.05 -39.89
CA LEU A 165 -35.50 -41.37 -40.40
C LEU A 165 -36.55 -42.48 -40.26
N THR A 166 -37.68 -42.24 -39.59
CA THR A 166 -38.71 -43.25 -39.24
C THR A 166 -39.31 -44.02 -40.44
N GLY A 167 -39.06 -43.59 -41.69
CA GLY A 167 -39.44 -44.30 -42.92
C GLY A 167 -38.40 -45.26 -43.51
N GLU A 168 -37.12 -45.20 -43.10
CA GLU A 168 -35.98 -45.91 -43.73
C GLU A 168 -35.05 -46.65 -42.73
N VAL A 169 -35.43 -46.80 -41.46
CA VAL A 169 -34.54 -47.37 -40.43
C VAL A 169 -34.34 -48.88 -40.60
N SER A 170 -33.13 -49.30 -40.96
CA SER A 170 -32.68 -50.69 -40.85
C SER A 170 -32.57 -51.10 -39.37
N GLU A 171 -32.96 -52.33 -39.00
CA GLU A 171 -32.94 -52.84 -37.60
C GLU A 171 -31.58 -52.64 -36.90
N SER A 172 -30.50 -52.54 -37.66
CA SER A 172 -29.12 -52.31 -37.20
C SER A 172 -28.85 -50.91 -36.60
N MET A 173 -29.71 -49.90 -36.84
CA MET A 173 -29.50 -48.51 -36.40
C MET A 173 -30.22 -48.15 -35.09
N LEU A 174 -31.26 -48.92 -34.72
CA LEU A 174 -31.96 -48.81 -33.43
C LEU A 174 -31.03 -48.83 -32.20
N PRO A 175 -30.00 -49.70 -32.10
CA PRO A 175 -29.09 -49.69 -30.96
C PRO A 175 -28.24 -48.42 -30.87
N ILE A 176 -27.85 -47.81 -32.00
CA ILE A 176 -27.01 -46.59 -32.02
C ILE A 176 -27.77 -45.40 -31.43
N PHE A 177 -29.04 -45.22 -31.82
CA PHE A 177 -29.89 -44.16 -31.24
C PHE A 177 -30.15 -44.38 -29.75
N LYS A 178 -30.35 -45.64 -29.32
CA LYS A 178 -30.58 -45.98 -27.92
C LYS A 178 -29.35 -45.71 -27.05
N ASP A 179 -28.16 -46.04 -27.54
CA ASP A 179 -26.89 -45.74 -26.86
C ASP A 179 -26.66 -44.23 -26.77
N ALA A 180 -26.89 -43.49 -27.85
CA ALA A 180 -26.75 -42.02 -27.87
C ALA A 180 -27.69 -41.32 -26.89
N GLU A 181 -28.96 -41.73 -26.85
CA GLU A 181 -29.96 -41.18 -25.92
C GLU A 181 -29.60 -41.48 -24.45
N THR A 182 -29.03 -42.66 -24.18
CA THR A 182 -28.56 -43.05 -22.84
C THR A 182 -27.36 -42.20 -22.41
N ILE A 183 -26.40 -41.97 -23.32
CA ILE A 183 -25.23 -41.13 -23.09
C ILE A 183 -25.64 -39.67 -22.80
N ILE A 184 -26.56 -39.11 -23.57
CA ILE A 184 -27.03 -37.73 -23.40
C ILE A 184 -27.76 -37.55 -22.06
N ARG A 185 -28.64 -38.50 -21.68
CA ARG A 185 -29.32 -38.45 -20.38
C ARG A 185 -28.34 -38.55 -19.22
N GLN A 186 -27.33 -39.41 -19.33
CA GLN A 186 -26.30 -39.53 -18.30
C GLN A 186 -25.47 -38.24 -18.18
N ALA A 187 -25.10 -37.63 -19.30
CA ALA A 187 -24.37 -36.35 -19.32
C ALA A 187 -25.17 -35.21 -18.65
N LEU A 188 -26.46 -35.07 -18.97
CA LEU A 188 -27.31 -34.04 -18.37
C LEU A 188 -27.49 -34.26 -16.86
N LYS A 189 -27.61 -35.52 -16.42
CA LYS A 189 -27.69 -35.87 -14.99
C LYS A 189 -26.39 -35.55 -14.24
N ASP A 190 -25.23 -35.81 -14.85
CA ASP A 190 -23.94 -35.49 -14.25
C ASP A 190 -23.72 -33.97 -14.13
N MET A 191 -24.30 -33.17 -15.05
CA MET A 191 -24.26 -31.70 -14.99
C MET A 191 -25.16 -31.08 -13.92
N GLU A 192 -26.34 -31.65 -13.66
CA GLU A 192 -27.20 -31.20 -12.55
C GLU A 192 -26.47 -31.29 -11.21
N GLY A 193 -25.56 -32.26 -11.05
CA GLY A 193 -24.72 -32.41 -9.85
C GLY A 193 -23.67 -31.31 -9.63
N ILE A 194 -23.43 -30.42 -10.61
CA ILE A 194 -22.40 -29.36 -10.54
C ILE A 194 -23.02 -28.01 -10.15
N GLU A 195 -24.26 -27.74 -10.55
CA GLU A 195 -24.91 -26.43 -10.32
C GLU A 195 -25.07 -26.14 -8.82
N THR A 196 -25.49 -27.12 -8.02
CA THR A 196 -25.71 -26.95 -6.57
C THR A 196 -24.46 -26.51 -5.80
N PRO A 197 -23.30 -27.19 -5.88
CA PRO A 197 -22.10 -26.78 -5.15
C PRO A 197 -21.55 -25.43 -5.64
N LEU A 198 -21.66 -25.14 -6.94
CA LEU A 198 -21.19 -23.87 -7.51
C LEU A 198 -22.05 -22.68 -7.08
N VAL A 199 -23.38 -22.84 -7.06
CA VAL A 199 -24.31 -21.83 -6.54
C VAL A 199 -24.11 -21.62 -5.04
N GLY A 200 -23.92 -22.70 -4.27
CA GLY A 200 -23.61 -22.60 -2.83
C GLY A 200 -22.32 -21.82 -2.58
N PHE A 201 -21.27 -22.10 -3.34
CA PHE A 201 -20.02 -21.36 -3.29
C PHE A 201 -20.22 -19.88 -3.65
N HIS A 202 -20.95 -19.58 -4.72
CA HIS A 202 -21.26 -18.21 -5.14
C HIS A 202 -22.01 -17.44 -4.03
N GLN A 203 -23.00 -18.06 -3.38
CA GLN A 203 -23.72 -17.46 -2.26
C GLN A 203 -22.80 -17.18 -1.06
N GLN A 204 -21.87 -18.09 -0.76
CA GLN A 204 -20.88 -17.91 0.31
C GLN A 204 -19.95 -16.72 0.03
N VAL A 205 -19.45 -16.59 -1.20
CA VAL A 205 -18.61 -15.45 -1.61
C VAL A 205 -19.40 -14.14 -1.51
N LEU A 206 -20.66 -14.12 -1.96
CA LEU A 206 -21.53 -12.93 -1.85
C LEU A 206 -21.80 -12.53 -0.39
N ALA A 207 -22.00 -13.50 0.50
CA ALA A 207 -22.16 -13.22 1.93
C ALA A 207 -20.91 -12.54 2.51
N MET A 208 -19.72 -13.07 2.17
CA MET A 208 -18.43 -12.50 2.58
C MET A 208 -18.20 -11.10 2.01
N GLN A 209 -18.60 -10.86 0.75
CA GLN A 209 -18.53 -9.54 0.13
C GLN A 209 -19.37 -8.51 0.90
N ARG A 210 -20.59 -8.87 1.30
CA ARG A 210 -21.46 -7.98 2.09
C ARG A 210 -20.85 -7.66 3.46
N GLU A 211 -20.25 -8.64 4.12
CA GLU A 211 -19.56 -8.43 5.40
C GLU A 211 -18.38 -7.46 5.25
N ALA A 212 -17.53 -7.67 4.23
CA ALA A 212 -16.40 -6.79 3.96
C ALA A 212 -16.84 -5.36 3.57
N GLN A 213 -17.94 -5.21 2.83
CA GLN A 213 -18.54 -3.89 2.53
C GLN A 213 -19.07 -3.19 3.78
N GLY A 214 -19.71 -3.93 4.68
CA GLY A 214 -20.15 -3.44 5.98
C GLY A 214 -18.98 -2.92 6.82
N LEU A 215 -17.90 -3.70 6.92
CA LEU A 215 -16.68 -3.31 7.61
C LEU A 215 -16.09 -2.01 7.05
N ASN A 216 -15.97 -1.90 5.72
CA ASN A 216 -15.45 -0.69 5.08
C ASN A 216 -16.33 0.54 5.35
N THR A 217 -17.65 0.36 5.39
CA THR A 217 -18.59 1.43 5.74
C THR A 217 -18.39 1.89 7.18
N ASP A 218 -18.17 0.98 8.11
CA ASP A 218 -17.93 1.32 9.51
C ASP A 218 -16.57 2.00 9.72
N ILE A 219 -15.54 1.61 8.95
CA ILE A 219 -14.24 2.31 8.91
C ILE A 219 -14.42 3.74 8.39
N ASP A 220 -15.21 3.94 7.33
CA ASP A 220 -15.51 5.27 6.80
C ASP A 220 -16.27 6.14 7.81
N LYS A 221 -17.22 5.56 8.56
CA LYS A 221 -17.87 6.26 9.69
C LYS A 221 -16.87 6.63 10.78
N LEU A 222 -15.96 5.72 11.14
CA LEU A 222 -14.90 5.99 12.11
C LEU A 222 -14.02 7.16 11.64
N MET A 223 -13.64 7.21 10.37
CA MET A 223 -12.88 8.32 9.78
C MET A 223 -13.63 9.66 9.87
N VAL A 224 -14.94 9.66 9.62
CA VAL A 224 -15.77 10.87 9.76
C VAL A 224 -15.87 11.29 11.22
N GLU A 225 -16.06 10.35 12.14
CA GLU A 225 -16.13 10.63 13.57
C GLU A 225 -14.81 11.16 14.11
N MET A 226 -13.67 10.57 13.73
CA MET A 226 -12.35 11.09 14.05
C MET A 226 -12.17 12.53 13.57
N ARG A 227 -12.58 12.85 12.34
CA ARG A 227 -12.49 14.21 11.80
C ARG A 227 -13.34 15.19 12.62
N LYS A 228 -14.52 14.78 13.07
CA LYS A 228 -15.36 15.60 13.96
C LYS A 228 -14.74 15.75 15.34
N ASP A 229 -14.14 14.70 15.88
CA ASP A 229 -13.50 14.69 17.20
C ASP A 229 -12.22 15.54 17.23
N LEU A 230 -11.51 15.67 16.10
CA LEU A 230 -10.44 16.67 15.95
C LEU A 230 -10.91 18.09 16.28
N PHE A 231 -12.14 18.45 15.89
CA PHE A 231 -12.71 19.78 16.11
C PHE A 231 -13.63 19.87 17.34
N ARG A 232 -13.83 18.75 18.07
CA ARG A 232 -14.62 18.74 19.30
C ARG A 232 -13.68 18.96 20.49
N LYS A 233 -14.15 19.71 21.48
CA LYS A 233 -13.46 19.84 22.77
C LYS A 233 -13.53 18.48 23.47
N SER A 234 -12.51 17.66 23.29
CA SER A 234 -12.51 16.25 23.73
C SER A 234 -12.20 16.09 25.21
N ARG A 235 -11.60 17.10 25.87
CA ARG A 235 -11.24 17.03 27.30
C ARG A 235 -11.34 18.39 28.02
N PRO A 236 -11.37 18.41 29.37
CA PRO A 236 -11.27 19.64 30.16
C PRO A 236 -10.02 20.43 29.80
N ALA A 237 -10.08 21.76 29.87
CA ALA A 237 -8.92 22.61 29.63
C ALA A 237 -7.77 22.26 30.59
N MET A 238 -6.53 22.36 30.11
CA MET A 238 -5.37 21.75 30.79
C MET A 238 -5.03 22.40 32.14
N PHE A 239 -5.42 23.66 32.33
CA PHE A 239 -5.19 24.41 33.57
C PHE A 239 -6.40 24.40 34.50
N THR A 240 -7.30 23.42 34.35
CA THR A 240 -8.46 23.26 35.22
C THR A 240 -8.11 22.34 36.40
N PRO A 241 -8.62 22.58 37.62
CA PRO A 241 -8.41 21.69 38.77
C PRO A 241 -8.76 20.22 38.52
N THR A 242 -9.71 19.96 37.60
CA THR A 242 -10.10 18.61 37.18
C THR A 242 -8.97 17.86 36.46
N PHE A 243 -8.09 18.54 35.73
CA PHE A 243 -6.95 17.93 35.04
C PHE A 243 -5.87 17.45 36.03
N PHE A 244 -5.59 18.23 37.08
CA PHE A 244 -4.64 17.83 38.11
C PHE A 244 -5.12 16.60 38.91
N ARG A 245 -6.43 16.38 38.99
CA ARG A 245 -7.01 15.18 39.61
C ARG A 245 -6.90 13.93 38.74
N GLU A 246 -6.59 14.07 37.45
CA GLU A 246 -6.31 12.92 36.57
C GLU A 246 -4.89 12.37 36.79
N PHE A 247 -3.98 13.12 37.44
CA PHE A 247 -2.65 12.66 37.87
C PHE A 247 -2.73 11.88 39.18
N ASN A 248 -3.28 10.66 39.15
CA ASN A 248 -3.27 9.73 40.28
C ASN A 248 -2.20 8.65 40.12
N THR A 249 -1.96 7.87 41.19
CA THR A 249 -1.04 6.71 41.18
C THR A 249 -1.33 5.72 40.05
N SER A 250 -2.60 5.54 39.68
CA SER A 250 -3.03 4.70 38.54
C SER A 250 -2.36 5.07 37.21
N VAL A 251 -2.05 6.35 36.97
CA VAL A 251 -1.37 6.78 35.73
C VAL A 251 0.07 6.26 35.70
N TRP A 252 0.73 6.18 36.86
CA TRP A 252 2.06 5.61 36.96
C TRP A 252 2.03 4.09 36.80
N ASP A 253 1.01 3.42 37.31
CA ASP A 253 0.84 1.98 37.13
C ASP A 253 0.60 1.64 35.65
N GLU A 254 -0.24 2.39 34.95
CA GLU A 254 -0.44 2.25 33.50
C GLU A 254 0.84 2.51 32.70
N PHE A 255 1.66 3.48 33.12
CA PHE A 255 2.96 3.75 32.50
C PHE A 255 3.92 2.56 32.66
N TRP A 256 4.03 2.02 33.87
CA TRP A 256 4.88 0.85 34.14
C TRP A 256 4.35 -0.41 33.45
N MET A 257 3.03 -0.58 33.36
CA MET A 257 2.41 -1.67 32.60
C MET A 257 2.69 -1.55 31.10
N GLY A 258 2.55 -0.36 30.51
CA GLY A 258 2.89 -0.12 29.10
C GLY A 258 4.36 -0.40 28.79
N LEU A 259 5.25 -0.17 29.75
CA LEU A 259 6.66 -0.54 29.64
C LEU A 259 6.85 -2.06 29.81
N ALA A 260 6.08 -2.71 30.69
CA ALA A 260 6.14 -4.16 30.88
C ALA A 260 5.56 -4.95 29.69
N THR A 261 4.64 -4.38 28.92
CA THR A 261 4.09 -4.96 27.68
C THR A 261 5.02 -4.86 26.47
N LEU A 262 6.31 -4.55 26.69
CA LEU A 262 7.38 -4.64 25.69
C LEU A 262 7.60 -6.11 25.29
N GLU A 263 6.70 -6.67 24.48
CA GLU A 263 6.86 -8.01 23.92
C GLU A 263 7.99 -8.02 22.90
N LEU A 264 9.07 -8.72 23.23
CA LEU A 264 10.16 -8.99 22.30
C LEU A 264 9.64 -9.79 21.10
N PRO A 265 10.23 -9.60 19.89
CA PRO A 265 9.79 -10.35 18.71
C PRO A 265 9.80 -11.87 18.99
N PRO A 266 8.73 -12.59 18.63
CA PRO A 266 8.67 -14.04 18.86
C PRO A 266 9.79 -14.76 18.10
N ALA A 267 10.25 -15.89 18.62
CA ALA A 267 11.35 -16.66 18.00
C ALA A 267 11.05 -17.04 16.54
N GLU A 268 9.77 -17.27 16.21
CA GLU A 268 9.27 -17.55 14.87
C GLU A 268 9.56 -16.43 13.86
N PHE A 269 9.61 -15.17 14.32
CA PHE A 269 9.98 -14.04 13.46
C PHE A 269 11.43 -14.15 12.99
N TYR A 270 12.33 -14.61 13.85
CA TYR A 270 13.74 -14.78 13.52
C TYR A 270 13.99 -15.99 12.60
N SER A 271 13.20 -17.07 12.73
CA SER A 271 13.31 -18.20 11.78
C SER A 271 12.84 -17.82 10.38
N THR A 272 11.79 -17.02 10.27
CA THR A 272 11.21 -16.63 8.96
C THR A 272 12.00 -15.51 8.28
N TYR A 273 12.43 -14.50 9.02
CA TYR A 273 13.07 -13.29 8.46
C TYR A 273 14.55 -13.14 8.81
N GLY A 274 15.16 -14.11 9.49
CA GLY A 274 16.57 -14.08 9.89
C GLY A 274 17.53 -13.86 8.71
N TRP A 275 17.21 -14.43 7.55
CA TRP A 275 17.99 -14.27 6.32
C TRP A 275 18.03 -12.82 5.81
N ILE A 276 16.98 -12.02 6.05
CA ILE A 276 16.92 -10.62 5.64
C ILE A 276 17.91 -9.78 6.45
N PHE A 277 18.11 -10.09 7.74
CA PHE A 277 19.14 -9.44 8.56
C PHE A 277 20.55 -9.75 8.05
N VAL A 278 20.79 -10.98 7.58
CA VAL A 278 22.07 -11.35 6.94
C VAL A 278 22.26 -10.56 5.65
N LEU A 279 21.23 -10.49 4.80
CA LEU A 279 21.27 -9.69 3.57
C LEU A 279 21.55 -8.21 3.85
N GLN A 280 20.91 -7.65 4.88
CA GLN A 280 21.10 -6.28 5.32
C GLN A 280 22.55 -6.01 5.79
N LEU A 281 23.16 -6.95 6.50
CA LEU A 281 24.56 -6.87 6.92
C LEU A 281 25.50 -6.94 5.70
N ILE A 282 25.22 -7.81 4.74
CA ILE A 282 25.98 -7.90 3.48
C ILE A 282 25.90 -6.59 2.71
N ILE A 283 24.70 -6.03 2.50
CA ILE A 283 24.51 -4.75 1.79
C ILE A 283 25.23 -3.62 2.52
N PHE A 284 25.16 -3.59 3.86
CA PHE A 284 25.91 -2.62 4.66
C PHE A 284 27.42 -2.75 4.43
N ALA A 285 27.99 -3.96 4.49
CA ALA A 285 29.41 -4.19 4.30
C ALA A 285 29.88 -3.81 2.88
N VAL A 286 29.11 -4.18 1.85
CA VAL A 286 29.38 -3.83 0.46
C VAL A 286 29.32 -2.32 0.27
N ALA A 287 28.32 -1.65 0.82
CA ALA A 287 28.19 -0.19 0.74
C ALA A 287 29.37 0.52 1.44
N VAL A 288 29.77 0.05 2.63
CA VAL A 288 30.94 0.58 3.34
C VAL A 288 32.20 0.43 2.50
N TYR A 289 32.42 -0.76 1.93
CA TYR A 289 33.58 -1.02 1.07
C TYR A 289 33.58 -0.12 -0.17
N PHE A 290 32.44 0.04 -0.82
CA PHE A 290 32.26 0.89 -2.00
C PHE A 290 32.55 2.37 -1.70
N PHE A 291 31.92 2.94 -0.67
CA PHE A 291 32.15 4.34 -0.29
C PHE A 291 33.57 4.59 0.22
N LYS A 292 34.17 3.65 0.97
CA LYS A 292 35.57 3.75 1.42
C LYS A 292 36.54 3.71 0.24
N THR A 293 36.27 2.87 -0.76
CA THR A 293 37.07 2.80 -1.99
C THR A 293 36.97 4.09 -2.79
N LEU A 294 35.77 4.68 -2.90
CA LEU A 294 35.58 5.98 -3.54
C LEU A 294 36.28 7.13 -2.81
N GLN A 295 36.24 7.13 -1.46
CA GLN A 295 36.94 8.12 -0.65
C GLN A 295 38.46 8.04 -0.83
N ASN A 296 39.02 6.83 -0.82
CA ASN A 296 40.47 6.61 -0.99
C ASN A 296 40.99 7.04 -2.37
N ARG A 297 40.14 7.02 -3.40
CA ARG A 297 40.48 7.51 -4.75
C ARG A 297 40.55 9.04 -4.84
N LYS A 298 40.38 9.77 -3.73
CA LYS A 298 40.50 11.24 -3.64
C LYS A 298 39.80 11.98 -4.79
N ILE A 299 38.56 11.62 -5.08
CA ILE A 299 37.70 12.40 -5.99
C ILE A 299 37.21 13.66 -5.24
N ALA A 300 38.17 14.49 -4.82
CA ALA A 300 38.03 15.59 -3.86
C ALA A 300 37.40 16.86 -4.48
N GLN A 301 36.96 16.80 -5.74
CA GLN A 301 36.33 17.92 -6.45
C GLN A 301 34.79 17.82 -6.49
N LEU A 302 34.20 16.74 -5.99
CA LEU A 302 32.74 16.53 -6.02
C LEU A 302 32.06 17.07 -4.76
N LYS A 303 30.88 17.70 -4.93
CA LYS A 303 29.98 18.08 -3.82
C LYS A 303 29.45 16.89 -3.00
N LEU A 304 29.84 15.65 -3.32
CA LEU A 304 29.56 14.44 -2.53
C LEU A 304 30.44 14.27 -1.29
N ASP A 305 31.37 15.19 -1.02
CA ASP A 305 32.30 15.06 0.10
C ASP A 305 31.59 14.84 1.44
N PHE A 306 30.37 15.36 1.62
CA PHE A 306 29.56 15.11 2.82
C PHE A 306 29.14 13.64 3.02
N ILE A 307 28.87 12.91 1.93
CA ILE A 307 28.50 11.48 1.95
C ILE A 307 29.75 10.64 2.16
N LEU A 308 30.83 10.99 1.44
CA LEU A 308 32.12 10.31 1.49
C LEU A 308 32.80 10.45 2.86
N GLN A 309 32.73 11.63 3.49
CA GLN A 309 33.24 11.85 4.85
C GLN A 309 32.44 11.08 5.93
N ARG A 310 31.20 10.66 5.64
CA ARG A 310 30.31 9.95 6.59
C ARG A 310 29.76 8.65 5.99
N TYR A 311 30.64 7.90 5.32
CA TYR A 311 30.31 6.66 4.61
C TYR A 311 29.57 5.62 5.47
N ILE A 312 29.83 5.54 6.78
CA ILE A 312 29.15 4.62 7.71
C ILE A 312 27.65 4.92 7.79
N SER A 313 27.26 6.19 7.87
CA SER A 313 25.85 6.58 7.98
C SER A 313 25.10 6.42 6.66
N ALA A 314 25.76 6.69 5.52
CA ALA A 314 25.22 6.42 4.19
C ALA A 314 24.99 4.92 3.97
N SER A 315 25.95 4.10 4.38
CA SER A 315 25.87 2.64 4.26
C SER A 315 24.80 2.06 5.17
N ALA A 316 24.64 2.57 6.40
CA ALA A 316 23.57 2.16 7.31
C ALA A 316 22.18 2.47 6.73
N LEU A 317 22.02 3.66 6.15
CA LEU A 317 20.76 4.06 5.52
C LEU A 317 20.42 3.13 4.35
N LEU A 318 21.37 2.87 3.44
CA LEU A 318 21.15 1.95 2.30
C LEU A 318 20.92 0.51 2.76
N GLY A 319 21.68 0.03 3.75
CA GLY A 319 21.54 -1.31 4.30
C GLY A 319 20.17 -1.57 4.89
N ILE A 320 19.53 -0.57 5.50
CA ILE A 320 18.17 -0.70 6.04
C ILE A 320 17.10 -0.47 4.97
N LEU A 321 17.27 0.53 4.11
CA LEU A 321 16.21 0.96 3.19
C LEU A 321 15.99 -0.02 2.04
N LEU A 322 17.04 -0.65 1.52
CA LEU A 322 16.92 -1.61 0.41
C LEU A 322 16.12 -2.88 0.79
N PRO A 323 16.41 -3.55 1.92
CA PRO A 323 15.71 -4.76 2.31
C PRO A 323 14.33 -4.51 2.94
N MET A 324 13.99 -3.25 3.24
CA MET A 324 12.76 -2.89 3.94
C MET A 324 11.47 -3.43 3.29
N PRO A 325 11.31 -3.44 1.95
CA PRO A 325 10.10 -3.97 1.29
C PRO A 325 9.95 -5.49 1.38
N LEU A 326 10.98 -6.23 1.78
CA LEU A 326 10.92 -7.70 1.90
C LEU A 326 10.29 -8.18 3.21
N PHE A 327 9.95 -7.28 4.12
CA PHE A 327 9.21 -7.61 5.35
C PHE A 327 7.70 -7.52 5.08
N GLU A 328 7.01 -8.66 4.99
CA GLU A 328 5.55 -8.72 4.84
C GLU A 328 4.83 -8.41 6.17
N ASP A 329 5.29 -8.99 7.28
CA ASP A 329 4.75 -8.73 8.63
C ASP A 329 5.85 -8.30 9.60
N LYS A 330 5.85 -7.03 9.99
CA LYS A 330 6.88 -6.45 10.86
C LYS A 330 6.35 -6.16 12.27
N PRO A 331 6.93 -6.76 13.32
CA PRO A 331 6.61 -6.43 14.71
C PRO A 331 6.85 -4.95 15.01
N ARG A 332 6.00 -4.36 15.86
CA ARG A 332 6.03 -2.93 16.22
C ARG A 332 7.41 -2.49 16.74
N LEU A 333 8.11 -3.32 17.52
CA LEU A 333 9.46 -3.05 18.04
C LEU A 333 10.52 -2.93 16.93
N VAL A 334 10.56 -3.89 16.01
CA VAL A 334 11.48 -3.87 14.87
C VAL A 334 11.21 -2.64 14.02
N SER A 335 9.94 -2.22 13.94
CA SER A 335 9.55 -0.99 13.25
C SER A 335 10.14 0.27 13.88
N LEU A 336 10.03 0.38 15.19
CA LEU A 336 10.61 1.47 15.96
C LEU A 336 12.14 1.53 15.80
N VAL A 337 12.82 0.39 15.92
CA VAL A 337 14.28 0.31 15.82
C VAL A 337 14.76 0.75 14.44
N PHE A 338 14.15 0.25 13.36
CA PHE A 338 14.53 0.64 12.00
C PHE A 338 14.23 2.12 11.73
N ALA A 339 13.08 2.64 12.17
CA ALA A 339 12.77 4.06 12.09
C ALA A 339 13.82 4.90 12.83
N GLY A 340 14.25 4.44 14.00
CA GLY A 340 15.37 4.99 14.78
C GLY A 340 16.66 5.09 13.99
N ILE A 341 17.13 3.96 13.46
CA ILE A 341 18.42 3.93 12.75
C ILE A 341 18.35 4.77 11.47
N VAL A 342 17.23 4.72 10.72
CA VAL A 342 17.05 5.54 9.51
C VAL A 342 17.03 7.03 9.85
N ALA A 343 16.25 7.45 10.85
CA ALA A 343 16.15 8.84 11.25
C ALA A 343 17.49 9.40 11.76
N ILE A 344 18.21 8.64 12.58
CA ILE A 344 19.55 9.02 13.09
C ILE A 344 20.56 9.09 11.94
N SER A 345 20.56 8.11 11.04
CA SER A 345 21.49 8.06 9.90
C SER A 345 21.24 9.22 8.95
N ALA A 346 19.98 9.49 8.61
CA ALA A 346 19.57 10.64 7.79
C ALA A 346 19.96 11.97 8.46
N ALA A 347 19.66 12.14 9.76
CA ALA A 347 20.05 13.32 10.52
C ALA A 347 21.58 13.55 10.49
N ARG A 348 22.36 12.47 10.66
CA ARG A 348 23.82 12.52 10.70
C ARG A 348 24.44 12.85 9.33
N LEU A 349 23.81 12.45 8.23
CA LEU A 349 24.18 12.80 6.86
C LEU A 349 23.90 14.28 6.58
N VAL A 350 22.67 14.72 6.86
CA VAL A 350 22.21 16.10 6.64
C VAL A 350 23.01 17.09 7.51
N ALA A 351 23.33 16.69 8.74
CA ALA A 351 24.19 17.44 9.65
C ALA A 351 25.62 17.67 9.12
N GLY A 352 26.08 16.84 8.17
CA GLY A 352 27.38 17.00 7.52
C GLY A 352 27.41 18.13 6.48
N VAL A 353 26.26 18.48 5.91
CA VAL A 353 26.11 19.53 4.87
C VAL A 353 25.99 20.93 5.49
N ILE A 354 25.61 20.99 6.77
CA ILE A 354 25.28 22.26 7.44
C ILE A 354 26.49 22.76 8.24
N GLU A 355 27.09 23.85 7.75
CA GLU A 355 28.26 24.48 8.35
C GLU A 355 27.99 25.05 9.75
N ARG A 356 26.77 25.57 9.99
CA ARG A 356 26.43 26.23 11.27
C ARG A 356 26.10 25.20 12.37
N PRO A 357 26.84 25.17 13.49
CA PRO A 357 26.71 24.14 14.52
C PRO A 357 25.33 24.13 15.22
N TRP A 358 24.67 25.27 15.31
CA TRP A 358 23.34 25.35 15.92
C TRP A 358 22.23 24.77 15.04
N ARG A 359 22.26 24.99 13.72
CA ARG A 359 21.29 24.39 12.79
C ARG A 359 21.36 22.86 12.84
N ARG A 360 22.58 22.33 12.98
CA ARG A 360 22.83 20.92 13.22
C ARG A 360 22.21 20.43 14.53
N ARG A 361 22.33 21.18 15.63
CA ARG A 361 21.65 20.83 16.91
C ARG A 361 20.13 20.80 16.77
N LEU A 362 19.54 21.72 15.99
CA LEU A 362 18.08 21.74 15.75
C LEU A 362 17.62 20.44 15.07
N ILE A 363 18.33 19.98 14.05
CA ILE A 363 18.00 18.72 13.36
C ILE A 363 18.05 17.54 14.34
N TYR A 364 19.09 17.44 15.16
CA TYR A 364 19.18 16.39 16.17
C TYR A 364 18.06 16.49 17.21
N MET A 365 17.67 17.70 17.64
CA MET A 365 16.55 17.90 18.56
C MET A 365 15.22 17.44 17.95
N VAL A 366 14.98 17.70 16.67
CA VAL A 366 13.74 17.28 16.01
C VAL A 366 13.71 15.77 15.77
N VAL A 367 14.84 15.17 15.40
CA VAL A 367 14.93 13.70 15.28
C VAL A 367 14.77 13.04 16.65
N ALA A 368 15.40 13.57 17.69
CA ALA A 368 15.21 13.09 19.05
C ALA A 368 13.74 13.20 19.47
N LEU A 369 13.09 14.33 19.19
CA LEU A 369 11.67 14.53 19.47
C LEU A 369 10.79 13.52 18.71
N TYR A 370 11.07 13.28 17.43
CA TYR A 370 10.35 12.30 16.61
C TYR A 370 10.45 10.89 17.22
N LEU A 371 11.67 10.45 17.56
CA LEU A 371 11.87 9.13 18.15
C LEU A 371 11.22 9.00 19.53
N LEU A 372 11.23 10.08 20.31
CA LEU A 372 10.62 10.12 21.63
C LEU A 372 9.08 10.04 21.52
N VAL A 373 8.47 10.77 20.58
CA VAL A 373 7.04 10.64 20.26
C VAL A 373 6.69 9.22 19.82
N GLN A 374 7.50 8.63 18.94
CA GLN A 374 7.25 7.28 18.43
C GLN A 374 7.41 6.22 19.53
N PHE A 375 8.38 6.39 20.42
CA PHE A 375 8.60 5.54 21.59
C PHE A 375 7.44 5.63 22.59
N PHE A 376 6.92 6.84 22.84
CA PHE A 376 5.76 7.01 23.73
C PHE A 376 4.48 6.43 23.15
N ASN A 377 4.27 6.58 21.84
CA ASN A 377 3.17 5.89 21.16
C ASN A 377 3.33 4.36 21.22
N PHE A 378 4.57 3.86 21.18
CA PHE A 378 4.87 2.44 21.28
C PHE A 378 4.51 1.87 22.66
N ILE A 379 4.80 2.60 23.74
CA ILE A 379 4.49 2.21 25.14
C ILE A 379 3.00 2.38 25.47
N SER A 380 2.17 2.85 24.52
CA SER A 380 0.77 3.22 24.76
C SER A 380 0.62 4.15 25.97
N LEU A 381 1.48 5.16 26.02
CA LEU A 381 1.67 6.00 27.20
C LEU A 381 0.34 6.67 27.62
N PRO A 382 0.00 6.70 28.92
CA PRO A 382 -1.28 7.21 29.40
C PRO A 382 -1.58 8.59 28.84
N LEU A 383 -2.82 8.79 28.40
CA LEU A 383 -3.23 9.98 27.65
C LEU A 383 -2.89 11.28 28.40
N THR A 384 -2.98 11.29 29.73
CA THR A 384 -2.67 12.45 30.59
C THR A 384 -1.19 12.86 30.51
N LEU A 385 -0.29 11.88 30.49
CA LEU A 385 1.15 12.11 30.35
C LEU A 385 1.52 12.51 28.91
N MET A 386 0.92 11.87 27.90
CA MET A 386 1.07 12.30 26.50
C MET A 386 0.62 13.75 26.31
N ARG A 387 -0.46 14.15 26.98
CA ARG A 387 -0.99 15.50 26.89
C ARG A 387 -0.01 16.54 27.46
N THR A 388 0.55 16.28 28.64
CA THR A 388 1.57 17.14 29.27
C THR A 388 2.86 17.22 28.48
N PHE A 389 3.30 16.09 27.92
CA PHE A 389 4.45 16.06 27.02
C PHE A 389 4.24 16.95 25.79
N ILE A 390 3.12 16.82 25.07
CA ILE A 390 2.83 17.63 23.88
C ILE A 390 2.77 19.12 24.23
N ALA A 391 2.17 19.47 25.38
CA ALA A 391 2.11 20.88 25.81
C ALA A 391 3.50 21.45 26.13
N THR A 392 4.33 20.69 26.87
CA THR A 392 5.70 21.12 27.19
C THR A 392 6.56 21.25 25.94
N VAL A 393 6.47 20.30 25.01
CA VAL A 393 7.17 20.36 23.72
C VAL A 393 6.70 21.55 22.89
N GLY A 394 5.39 21.80 22.78
CA GLY A 394 4.85 22.94 22.04
C GLY A 394 5.33 24.28 22.60
N LEU A 395 5.31 24.42 23.93
CA LEU A 395 5.78 25.64 24.61
C LEU A 395 7.29 25.82 24.48
N ALA A 396 8.07 24.77 24.75
CA ALA A 396 9.53 24.81 24.65
C ALA A 396 9.98 25.06 23.21
N GLY A 397 9.34 24.41 22.23
CA GLY A 397 9.58 24.60 20.80
C GLY A 397 9.26 26.03 20.35
N ALA A 398 8.10 26.58 20.76
CA ALA A 398 7.73 27.95 20.46
C ALA A 398 8.71 28.97 21.08
N ALA A 399 9.07 28.78 22.36
CA ALA A 399 10.04 29.63 23.05
C ALA A 399 11.42 29.59 22.38
N PHE A 400 11.88 28.38 22.03
CA PHE A 400 13.15 28.19 21.33
C PHE A 400 13.15 28.84 19.94
N CYS A 401 12.10 28.65 19.15
CA CYS A 401 11.95 29.29 17.83
C CYS A 401 11.90 30.81 17.94
N ARG A 402 11.17 31.36 18.93
CA ARG A 402 11.07 32.81 19.15
C ARG A 402 12.40 33.43 19.60
N TRP A 403 13.08 32.80 20.57
CA TRP A 403 14.40 33.22 21.00
C TRP A 403 15.39 33.24 19.83
N ARG A 404 15.30 32.26 18.95
CA ARG A 404 16.19 32.13 17.80
C ARG A 404 15.83 32.99 16.60
N ALA A 405 14.57 33.33 16.42
CA ALA A 405 14.15 34.33 15.46
C ALA A 405 14.73 35.71 15.81
N ARG A 406 14.79 36.07 17.10
CA ARG A 406 15.39 37.33 17.59
C ARG A 406 16.90 37.37 17.40
N LEU A 407 17.61 36.30 17.79
CA LEU A 407 19.07 36.23 17.65
C LEU A 407 19.57 36.23 16.19
N ASN A 408 18.72 35.85 15.23
CA ASN A 408 19.07 35.87 13.80
C ASN A 408 18.64 37.16 13.08
N GLU A 409 18.00 38.11 13.76
CA GLU A 409 17.73 39.44 13.16
C GLU A 409 19.02 40.29 13.09
N ASP A 410 19.96 40.05 14.02
CA ASP A 410 21.28 40.71 14.03
C ASP A 410 22.27 40.11 13.02
N ASP A 411 22.05 38.85 12.63
CA ASP A 411 22.95 38.10 11.77
C ASP A 411 22.30 37.97 10.38
N ARG A 412 22.88 38.62 9.35
CA ARG A 412 22.40 38.81 7.95
C ARG A 412 22.10 37.49 7.20
N SER A 413 21.25 36.66 7.77
CA SER A 413 20.98 35.29 7.40
C SER A 413 19.87 35.21 6.36
N SER A 414 19.88 34.15 5.54
CA SER A 414 18.92 33.95 4.46
C SER A 414 17.48 34.08 4.96
N VAL A 415 16.72 35.01 4.36
CA VAL A 415 15.31 35.33 4.69
C VAL A 415 14.42 34.09 4.72
N ILE A 416 14.73 33.07 3.91
CA ILE A 416 13.98 31.81 3.85
C ILE A 416 14.09 31.06 5.18
N TYR A 417 15.27 31.06 5.79
CA TYR A 417 15.52 30.36 7.05
C TYR A 417 14.82 31.04 8.23
N THR A 418 14.90 32.37 8.32
CA THR A 418 14.25 33.14 9.39
C THR A 418 12.72 33.04 9.30
N THR A 419 12.17 33.11 8.08
CA THR A 419 10.73 32.86 7.85
C THR A 419 10.34 31.44 8.24
N GLY A 420 11.13 30.43 7.87
CA GLY A 420 10.86 29.04 8.26
C GLY A 420 10.83 28.82 9.78
N VAL A 421 11.78 29.40 10.52
CA VAL A 421 11.80 29.32 11.99
C VAL A 421 10.63 30.08 12.62
N LYS A 422 10.20 31.21 12.04
CA LYS A 422 9.01 31.97 12.49
C LYS A 422 7.73 31.16 12.29
N ILE A 423 7.55 30.53 11.12
CA ILE A 423 6.40 29.66 10.82
C ILE A 423 6.41 28.42 11.75
N GLY A 424 7.57 27.78 11.93
CA GLY A 424 7.74 26.66 12.87
C GLY A 424 7.42 27.04 14.32
N GLY A 425 7.82 28.23 14.76
CA GLY A 425 7.47 28.75 16.07
C GLY A 425 5.99 29.04 16.23
N ALA A 426 5.35 29.63 15.22
CA ALA A 426 3.91 29.90 15.23
C ALA A 426 3.07 28.62 15.26
N THR A 427 3.46 27.60 14.51
CA THR A 427 2.79 26.28 14.51
C THR A 427 2.97 25.55 15.85
N MET A 428 4.16 25.57 16.46
CA MET A 428 4.36 25.03 17.82
C MET A 428 3.54 25.78 18.89
N MET A 429 3.38 27.10 18.74
CA MET A 429 2.52 27.89 19.62
C MET A 429 1.05 27.52 19.44
N LEU A 430 0.61 27.25 18.20
CA LEU A 430 -0.73 26.75 17.92
C LEU A 430 -0.98 25.37 18.55
N VAL A 431 0.00 24.46 18.49
CA VAL A 431 -0.05 23.15 19.18
C VAL A 431 -0.27 23.35 20.68
N PHE A 432 0.46 24.28 21.30
CA PHE A 432 0.28 24.58 22.73
C PHE A 432 -1.11 25.17 23.04
N LEU A 433 -1.57 26.16 22.26
CA LEU A 433 -2.87 26.81 22.48
C LEU A 433 -4.04 25.84 22.33
N THR A 434 -4.02 25.01 21.28
CA THR A 434 -5.05 23.97 21.06
C THR A 434 -5.06 22.94 22.19
N GLN A 435 -3.89 22.56 22.69
CA GLN A 435 -3.76 21.65 23.82
C GLN A 435 -4.26 22.24 25.15
N ALA A 436 -3.93 23.51 25.41
CA ALA A 436 -4.39 24.26 26.56
C ALA A 436 -5.92 24.41 26.56
N ALA A 437 -6.50 24.68 25.38
CA ALA A 437 -7.94 24.81 25.18
C ALA A 437 -8.72 23.48 25.29
N GLY A 438 -8.04 22.32 25.25
CA GLY A 438 -8.64 20.99 25.39
C GLY A 438 -8.93 20.26 24.08
N TYR A 439 -8.36 20.71 22.97
CA TYR A 439 -8.43 20.03 21.66
C TYR A 439 -7.25 19.05 21.50
N VAL A 440 -7.30 17.93 22.24
CA VAL A 440 -6.17 16.98 22.37
C VAL A 440 -5.88 16.23 21.07
N ALA A 441 -6.91 15.84 20.33
CA ALA A 441 -6.76 15.17 19.04
C ALA A 441 -6.14 16.11 17.98
N MET A 442 -6.53 17.38 17.98
CA MET A 442 -5.98 18.39 17.07
C MET A 442 -4.51 18.67 17.34
N SER A 443 -4.13 18.90 18.61
CA SER A 443 -2.76 19.25 18.98
C SER A 443 -1.76 18.13 18.68
N SER A 444 -2.12 16.88 18.99
CA SER A 444 -1.31 15.69 18.70
C SER A 444 -1.12 15.48 17.20
N HIS A 445 -2.19 15.62 16.42
CA HIS A 445 -2.13 15.52 14.96
C HIS A 445 -1.32 16.64 14.31
N LEU A 446 -1.45 17.89 14.79
CA LEU A 446 -0.64 19.01 14.33
C LEU A 446 0.85 18.79 14.62
N LEU A 447 1.19 18.28 15.80
CA LEU A 447 2.58 17.96 16.15
C LEU A 447 3.15 16.86 15.24
N ASP A 448 2.37 15.80 15.00
CA ASP A 448 2.78 14.68 14.13
C ASP A 448 3.02 15.16 12.69
N ILE A 449 2.09 15.92 12.10
CA ILE A 449 2.24 16.50 10.77
C ILE A 449 3.45 17.43 10.71
N LEU A 450 3.65 18.29 11.72
CA LEU A 450 4.77 19.23 11.75
C LEU A 450 6.12 18.50 11.74
N ILE A 451 6.25 17.43 12.51
CA ILE A 451 7.47 16.62 12.55
C ILE A 451 7.67 15.89 11.21
N LYS A 452 6.62 15.24 10.69
CA LYS A 452 6.67 14.51 9.42
C LYS A 452 7.01 15.41 8.23
N THR A 453 6.42 16.60 8.16
CA THR A 453 6.70 17.57 7.09
C THR A 453 8.14 18.08 7.15
N MET A 454 8.68 18.32 8.35
CA MET A 454 10.10 18.67 8.51
C MET A 454 11.03 17.53 8.06
N PHE A 455 10.71 16.29 8.43
CA PHE A 455 11.49 15.12 8.04
C PHE A 455 11.43 14.88 6.52
N LEU A 456 10.25 15.00 5.92
CA LEU A 456 10.06 14.90 4.48
C LEU A 456 10.84 16.00 3.72
N GLY A 457 10.78 17.24 4.21
CA GLY A 457 11.57 18.34 3.65
C GLY A 457 13.07 18.08 3.75
N MET A 458 13.53 17.49 4.84
CA MET A 458 14.93 17.10 5.03
C MET A 458 15.35 15.99 4.06
N ILE A 459 14.52 14.95 3.88
CA ILE A 459 14.78 13.87 2.91
C ILE A 459 14.77 14.42 1.49
N ALA A 460 13.78 15.23 1.12
CA ALA A 460 13.71 15.82 -0.22
C ALA A 460 14.95 16.67 -0.52
N TRP A 461 15.42 17.45 0.46
CA TRP A 461 16.65 18.21 0.34
C TRP A 461 17.88 17.30 0.20
N MET A 462 17.94 16.20 0.96
CA MET A 462 19.00 15.20 0.86
C MET A 462 19.03 14.53 -0.53
N ILE A 463 17.86 14.19 -1.09
CA ILE A 463 17.75 13.61 -2.43
C ILE A 463 18.23 14.61 -3.48
N ASP A 464 17.83 15.88 -3.40
CA ASP A 464 18.32 16.93 -4.32
C ASP A 464 19.85 17.07 -4.26
N LEU A 465 20.44 17.04 -3.05
CA LEU A 465 21.89 17.07 -2.86
C LEU A 465 22.59 15.85 -3.47
N VAL A 466 22.06 14.65 -3.22
CA VAL A 466 22.60 13.39 -3.76
C VAL A 466 22.49 13.38 -5.28
N ALA A 467 21.34 13.77 -5.83
CA ALA A 467 21.09 13.80 -7.27
C ALA A 467 22.02 14.78 -7.99
N ARG A 468 22.17 16.01 -7.46
CA ARG A 468 23.12 17.00 -8.01
C ARG A 468 24.54 16.47 -8.00
N GLY A 469 24.95 15.87 -6.90
CA GLY A 469 26.29 15.32 -6.76
C GLY A 469 26.54 14.11 -7.67
N ALA A 470 25.56 13.21 -7.81
CA ALA A 470 25.63 12.05 -8.68
C ALA A 470 25.69 12.46 -10.15
N LEU A 471 24.90 13.47 -10.56
CA LEU A 471 24.98 14.07 -11.89
C LEU A 471 26.38 14.64 -12.15
N GLU A 472 26.90 15.47 -11.25
CA GLU A 472 28.27 16.01 -11.37
C GLU A 472 29.32 14.87 -11.50
N MET A 473 29.21 13.79 -10.72
CA MET A 473 30.10 12.62 -10.79
C MET A 473 30.00 11.85 -12.11
N ILE A 474 28.79 11.68 -12.65
CA ILE A 474 28.60 11.03 -13.96
C ILE A 474 29.24 11.88 -15.06
N PHE A 475 29.04 13.20 -15.02
CA PHE A 475 29.57 14.12 -16.04
C PHE A 475 31.09 14.34 -15.95
N ASP A 476 31.71 14.20 -14.77
CA ASP A 476 33.17 14.32 -14.59
C ASP A 476 33.94 13.02 -14.93
N ASN A 477 33.26 11.91 -15.20
CA ASN A 477 33.90 10.65 -15.52
C ASN A 477 34.58 10.70 -16.91
N GLU A 478 35.85 10.29 -16.99
CA GLU A 478 36.69 10.41 -18.21
C GLU A 478 36.07 9.77 -19.47
N LEU A 479 35.19 8.78 -19.29
CA LEU A 479 34.44 8.12 -20.36
C LEU A 479 33.48 9.06 -21.10
N ILE A 480 32.92 10.07 -20.42
CA ILE A 480 31.99 11.05 -21.03
C ILE A 480 32.76 12.24 -21.62
N ARG A 481 33.88 12.64 -21.00
CA ARG A 481 34.77 13.71 -21.50
C ARG A 481 35.41 13.36 -22.86
N LYS A 482 35.51 12.07 -23.20
CA LYS A 482 35.95 11.60 -24.53
C LYS A 482 34.98 11.99 -25.66
N ASN A 483 33.71 12.22 -25.36
CA ASN A 483 32.73 12.72 -26.35
C ASN A 483 32.73 14.26 -26.39
N LYS A 484 33.50 14.83 -27.33
CA LYS A 484 33.64 16.27 -27.61
C LYS A 484 32.32 17.06 -27.75
N ILE A 485 31.20 16.38 -28.00
CA ILE A 485 29.88 16.99 -28.20
C ILE A 485 29.26 17.46 -26.88
N LEU A 486 29.53 16.77 -25.76
CA LEU A 486 28.92 17.09 -24.46
C LEU A 486 29.64 18.24 -23.73
N ASP A 487 30.95 18.37 -23.93
CA ASP A 487 31.79 19.45 -23.36
C ASP A 487 31.37 20.84 -23.87
N LYS A 488 30.85 20.91 -25.11
CA LYS A 488 30.36 22.16 -25.72
C LYS A 488 29.03 22.63 -25.12
N HIS A 489 28.24 21.75 -24.50
CA HIS A 489 26.96 22.07 -23.87
C HIS A 489 26.99 22.08 -22.32
N HIS A 490 28.09 21.64 -21.72
CA HIS A 490 28.34 21.63 -20.26
C HIS A 490 28.10 22.99 -19.58
N LYS A 491 28.51 24.11 -20.20
CA LYS A 491 28.33 25.45 -19.62
C LYS A 491 26.87 25.95 -19.61
N LEU A 492 25.99 25.36 -20.41
CA LEU A 492 24.58 25.78 -20.51
C LEU A 492 23.67 25.08 -19.50
N PHE A 493 23.97 23.84 -19.12
CA PHE A 493 23.16 23.07 -18.16
C PHE A 493 23.44 23.46 -16.69
N ILE A 494 24.71 23.68 -16.31
CA ILE A 494 25.07 24.06 -14.94
C ILE A 494 24.60 25.48 -14.58
N LYS A 495 24.36 26.35 -15.58
CA LYS A 495 23.90 27.73 -15.34
C LYS A 495 22.38 27.85 -15.13
N ARG A 496 21.61 26.80 -15.44
CA ARG A 496 20.12 26.81 -15.39
C ARG A 496 19.47 25.89 -14.35
N GLY A 497 20.18 24.90 -13.76
CA GLY A 497 19.73 24.11 -12.60
C GLY A 497 20.21 24.66 -11.25
#